data_AF-A0A210QMJ8-F1
#
_entry.id   AF-A0A210QMJ8-F1
#
_cell.length_a   1.000
_cell.length_b   1.000
_cell.length_c   1.000
_cell.angle_alpha   90.00
_cell.angle_beta   90.00
_cell.angle_gamma   90.00
#
_symmetry.space_group_name_H-M   'P 1'
#
loop_
_entity.id
_entity.type
_entity.pdbx_description
1 polymer ?
#
loop_
_entity_poly.entity_id
_entity_poly.type
_entity_poly.pdbx_seq_one_letter_code
_entity_poly.pdbx_strand_id
1 'polypeptide(L)'
;MSTFEFFRKHHFDRGNWEQYHIFANFLFPVPDTCASTVKHNMFCYFRIYFTAPDNLYGYCWSQLTEQTSSFRCFADVNSRRCDWEWFFPEVAENACLSKDERILFESRINRNWVNLSAGVRECPFCRCVCERQKPDDPHVLCVYCQNAGEPNCHFCWYCLYPWKDHHSCTKDSARQILSTCPRKEIVKVTGCPSIRACPGCKILIEHKDQCKHMDCRNCKTSFCFICLEVRGQRGFSCGSYNTKCAVATIQTVT
;
A
#
# COMPACT_ATOMS: atom_id res chain seq x y z
N MET A 1 -11.75 5.27 -26.53
CA MET A 1 -10.33 5.07 -26.19
C MET A 1 -10.25 4.00 -25.13
N SER A 2 -9.69 2.84 -25.47
CA SER A 2 -9.57 1.71 -24.53
C SER A 2 -8.59 2.06 -23.43
N THR A 3 -8.70 1.42 -22.26
CA THR A 3 -7.80 1.54 -21.12
C THR A 3 -6.32 1.45 -21.52
N PHE A 4 -6.03 0.79 -22.65
CA PHE A 4 -4.71 0.65 -23.27
C PHE A 4 -4.09 1.96 -23.81
N GLU A 5 -4.90 2.94 -24.25
CA GLU A 5 -4.38 4.20 -24.83
C GLU A 5 -3.99 5.24 -23.77
N PHE A 6 -4.62 5.20 -22.60
CA PHE A 6 -4.26 6.07 -21.47
C PHE A 6 -2.89 5.69 -20.90
N PHE A 7 -2.60 4.38 -20.77
CA PHE A 7 -1.29 3.89 -20.32
C PHE A 7 -0.17 4.26 -21.30
N ARG A 8 -0.42 4.22 -22.62
CA ARG A 8 0.58 4.55 -23.64
C ARG A 8 1.03 6.02 -23.60
N LYS A 9 0.15 6.94 -23.21
CA LYS A 9 0.45 8.38 -23.26
C LYS A 9 1.28 8.86 -22.06
N HIS A 10 1.26 8.13 -20.94
CA HIS A 10 1.91 8.59 -19.71
C HIS A 10 3.08 7.75 -19.22
N HIS A 11 3.22 6.49 -19.61
CA HIS A 11 4.43 5.71 -19.34
C HIS A 11 4.52 4.56 -20.34
N PHE A 12 5.42 4.67 -21.32
CA PHE A 12 6.16 3.60 -22.02
C PHE A 12 6.58 4.12 -23.40
N ASP A 13 7.73 4.80 -23.46
CA ASP A 13 8.49 4.83 -24.71
C ASP A 13 9.13 3.45 -24.89
N ARG A 14 8.78 2.79 -25.99
CA ARG A 14 9.37 1.50 -26.39
C ARG A 14 10.75 1.77 -26.96
N GLY A 15 11.78 1.54 -26.15
CA GLY A 15 13.16 1.49 -26.63
C GLY A 15 14.13 1.47 -25.46
N ASN A 16 14.99 0.46 -25.39
CA ASN A 16 16.07 0.26 -24.40
C ASN A 16 15.68 -0.22 -23.00
N TRP A 17 15.35 -1.52 -22.90
CA TRP A 17 15.34 -2.26 -21.63
C TRP A 17 16.75 -2.60 -21.12
N GLU A 18 17.80 -2.51 -21.96
CA GLU A 18 19.18 -2.82 -21.54
C GLU A 18 19.88 -1.68 -20.76
N GLN A 19 19.40 -0.44 -20.81
CA GLN A 19 20.03 0.68 -20.08
C GLN A 19 19.55 0.82 -18.62
N TYR A 20 18.38 0.29 -18.26
CA TYR A 20 17.87 0.38 -16.89
C TYR A 20 18.53 -0.62 -15.92
N HIS A 21 19.16 -1.69 -16.42
CA HIS A 21 19.92 -2.63 -15.60
C HIS A 21 21.27 -2.08 -15.10
N ILE A 22 21.79 -1.03 -15.75
CA ILE A 22 23.07 -0.42 -15.34
C ILE A 22 22.83 0.77 -14.38
N PHE A 23 21.70 1.48 -14.48
CA PHE A 23 21.43 2.62 -13.60
C PHE A 23 20.75 2.27 -12.25
N ALA A 24 19.98 1.18 -12.17
CA ALA A 24 19.38 0.75 -10.89
C ALA A 24 20.43 0.19 -9.91
N ASN A 25 21.57 -0.30 -10.41
CA ASN A 25 22.69 -0.76 -9.59
C ASN A 25 23.63 0.38 -9.13
N PHE A 26 23.42 1.63 -9.56
CA PHE A 26 24.35 2.74 -9.28
C PHE A 26 23.76 3.93 -8.50
N LEU A 27 22.47 3.95 -8.15
CA LEU A 27 21.86 5.11 -7.48
C LEU A 27 21.12 4.85 -6.15
N PHE A 28 21.12 3.62 -5.64
CA PHE A 28 20.85 3.41 -4.21
C PHE A 28 22.18 3.14 -3.50
N PRO A 29 22.81 4.13 -2.83
CA PRO A 29 23.86 3.82 -1.88
C PRO A 29 23.23 2.90 -0.83
N VAL A 30 23.65 1.64 -0.85
CA VAL A 30 23.37 0.69 0.23
C VAL A 30 23.88 1.36 1.49
N PRO A 31 23.03 1.75 2.46
CA PRO A 31 23.54 2.39 3.66
C PRO A 31 24.39 1.35 4.39
N ASP A 32 25.68 1.65 4.55
CA ASP A 32 26.65 0.88 5.32
C ASP A 32 26.12 0.64 6.74
N THR A 33 25.34 -0.42 6.90
CA THR A 33 24.80 -0.83 8.19
C THR A 33 24.80 -2.35 8.27
N CYS A 34 25.93 -2.82 8.83
CA CYS A 34 26.12 -4.11 9.50
C CYS A 34 26.07 -5.35 8.58
N ALA A 35 27.14 -6.15 8.62
CA ALA A 35 27.25 -7.45 7.96
C ALA A 35 26.10 -8.44 8.27
N SER A 36 25.28 -8.19 9.30
CA SER A 36 24.05 -8.94 9.58
C SER A 36 22.94 -8.68 8.56
N THR A 37 22.83 -7.47 8.02
CA THR A 37 21.78 -7.06 7.08
C THR A 37 22.00 -7.70 5.71
N VAL A 38 23.26 -7.81 5.26
CA VAL A 38 23.60 -8.49 3.98
C VAL A 38 23.32 -9.99 4.06
N LYS A 39 23.68 -10.64 5.17
CA LYS A 39 23.32 -12.06 5.40
C LYS A 39 21.80 -12.23 5.45
N HIS A 40 21.09 -11.35 6.14
CA HIS A 40 19.64 -11.40 6.25
C HIS A 40 18.92 -11.24 4.91
N ASN A 41 19.34 -10.27 4.09
CA ASN A 41 18.80 -10.05 2.75
C ASN A 41 19.06 -11.26 1.85
N MET A 42 20.26 -11.84 1.93
CA MET A 42 20.63 -13.03 1.19
C MET A 42 19.80 -14.25 1.62
N PHE A 43 19.59 -14.48 2.92
CA PHE A 43 18.71 -15.55 3.42
C PHE A 43 17.22 -15.35 3.05
N CYS A 44 16.71 -14.12 3.07
CA CYS A 44 15.32 -13.82 2.71
C CYS A 44 15.06 -13.93 1.20
N TYR A 45 16.07 -13.59 0.39
CA TYR A 45 16.08 -13.79 -1.05
C TYR A 45 16.16 -15.28 -1.40
N PHE A 46 17.07 -16.02 -0.78
CA PHE A 46 17.23 -17.45 -1.02
C PHE A 46 16.02 -18.30 -0.61
N ARG A 47 15.16 -17.79 0.29
CA ARG A 47 14.00 -18.53 0.79
C ARG A 47 12.95 -18.82 -0.29
N ILE A 48 12.87 -17.98 -1.32
CA ILE A 48 12.03 -18.24 -2.49
C ILE A 48 12.45 -19.58 -3.14
N TYR A 49 13.76 -19.83 -3.26
CA TYR A 49 14.35 -21.00 -3.92
C TYR A 49 14.24 -22.30 -3.10
N PHE A 50 14.05 -22.20 -1.78
CA PHE A 50 13.89 -23.34 -0.88
C PHE A 50 12.44 -23.69 -0.57
N THR A 51 11.49 -22.92 -1.09
CA THR A 51 10.05 -23.17 -0.90
C THR A 51 9.55 -24.00 -2.09
N ALA A 52 8.78 -25.06 -1.80
CA ALA A 52 8.14 -25.82 -2.87
C ALA A 52 7.25 -24.90 -3.74
N PRO A 53 7.25 -25.04 -5.08
CA PRO A 53 6.53 -24.13 -5.98
C PRO A 53 5.06 -23.90 -5.60
N ASP A 54 4.33 -24.97 -5.25
CA ASP A 54 2.92 -24.90 -4.85
C ASP A 54 2.71 -24.11 -3.55
N ASN A 55 3.62 -24.26 -2.59
CA ASN A 55 3.56 -23.52 -1.33
C ASN A 55 3.84 -22.03 -1.56
N LEU A 56 4.80 -21.71 -2.44
CA LEU A 56 5.11 -20.35 -2.82
C LEU A 56 3.93 -19.70 -3.57
N TYR A 57 3.32 -20.43 -4.50
CA TYR A 57 2.09 -20.03 -5.20
C TYR A 57 1.00 -19.67 -4.18
N GLY A 58 0.65 -20.62 -3.31
CA GLY A 58 -0.46 -20.47 -2.37
C GLY A 58 -0.25 -19.31 -1.40
N TYR A 59 0.98 -19.15 -0.91
CA TYR A 59 1.34 -18.03 -0.05
C TYR A 59 1.26 -16.68 -0.78
N CYS A 60 1.85 -16.56 -1.96
CA CYS A 60 1.80 -15.32 -2.72
C CYS A 60 0.36 -14.98 -3.13
N TRP A 61 -0.43 -15.99 -3.51
CA TRP A 61 -1.84 -15.82 -3.80
C TRP A 61 -2.64 -15.33 -2.60
N SER A 62 -2.39 -15.87 -1.40
CA SER A 62 -3.09 -15.43 -0.19
C SER A 62 -2.84 -13.95 0.10
N GLN A 63 -1.61 -13.46 -0.08
CA GLN A 63 -1.30 -12.03 0.07
C GLN A 63 -2.11 -11.16 -0.90
N LEU A 64 -2.22 -11.58 -2.16
CA LEU A 64 -3.04 -10.87 -3.14
C LEU A 64 -4.55 -10.91 -2.81
N THR A 65 -5.04 -11.98 -2.18
CA THR A 65 -6.43 -12.03 -1.70
C THR A 65 -6.68 -11.12 -0.50
N GLU A 66 -5.65 -10.89 0.32
CA GLU A 66 -5.63 -9.90 1.41
C GLU A 66 -5.44 -8.45 0.89
N GLN A 67 -5.59 -8.24 -0.42
CA GLN A 67 -5.49 -6.95 -1.10
C GLN A 67 -4.10 -6.30 -1.06
N THR A 68 -3.03 -7.06 -0.86
CA THR A 68 -1.66 -6.51 -1.01
C THR A 68 -1.33 -6.34 -2.49
N SER A 69 -0.51 -5.35 -2.83
CA SER A 69 0.02 -5.16 -4.19
C SER A 69 1.46 -5.65 -4.35
N SER A 70 2.02 -6.30 -3.33
CA SER A 70 3.36 -6.87 -3.36
C SER A 70 3.49 -8.07 -2.43
N PHE A 71 4.55 -8.85 -2.64
CA PHE A 71 4.84 -10.07 -1.88
C PHE A 71 5.91 -9.79 -0.84
N ARG A 72 5.69 -10.22 0.40
CA ARG A 72 6.63 -10.05 1.50
C ARG A 72 7.04 -11.39 2.08
N CYS A 73 8.29 -11.46 2.55
CA CYS A 73 8.83 -12.64 3.18
C CYS A 73 8.01 -13.07 4.40
N PHE A 74 7.64 -14.35 4.48
CA PHE A 74 6.92 -14.91 5.63
C PHE A 74 7.81 -15.19 6.85
N ALA A 75 9.11 -14.88 6.80
CA ALA A 75 10.05 -15.19 7.86
C ALA A 75 9.74 -14.39 9.13
N ASP A 76 9.72 -15.05 10.28
CA ASP A 76 9.86 -14.37 11.57
C ASP A 76 11.34 -14.30 11.97
N VAL A 77 11.79 -13.09 12.27
CA VAL A 77 13.18 -12.74 12.55
C VAL A 77 13.19 -11.99 13.87
N ASN A 78 13.74 -12.61 14.92
CA ASN A 78 13.75 -12.02 16.26
C ASN A 78 12.36 -11.57 16.74
N SER A 79 11.33 -12.41 16.53
CA SER A 79 9.92 -12.13 16.88
C SER A 79 9.30 -10.94 16.14
N ARG A 80 9.81 -10.60 14.96
CA ARG A 80 9.21 -9.64 14.02
C ARG A 80 9.11 -10.27 12.64
N ARG A 81 8.00 -10.05 11.95
CA ARG A 81 7.86 -10.45 10.54
C ARG A 81 8.89 -9.70 9.70
N CYS A 82 9.52 -10.41 8.79
CA CYS A 82 10.42 -9.83 7.81
C CYS A 82 9.63 -8.92 6.88
N ASP A 83 10.11 -7.69 6.71
CA ASP A 83 9.47 -6.71 5.83
C ASP A 83 10.03 -6.75 4.40
N TRP A 84 10.93 -7.69 4.09
CA TRP A 84 11.57 -7.81 2.78
C TRP A 84 10.55 -8.11 1.69
N GLU A 85 10.57 -7.30 0.63
CA GLU A 85 9.69 -7.41 -0.51
C GLU A 85 10.33 -8.27 -1.60
N TRP A 86 9.59 -9.24 -2.13
CA TRP A 86 10.06 -10.12 -3.19
C TRP A 86 9.69 -9.58 -4.57
N PHE A 87 10.60 -9.77 -5.52
CA PHE A 87 10.39 -9.33 -6.89
C PHE A 87 9.51 -10.34 -7.64
N PHE A 88 8.45 -9.86 -8.29
CA PHE A 88 7.46 -10.76 -8.91
C PHE A 88 8.04 -11.70 -9.97
N PRO A 89 8.96 -11.29 -10.87
CA PRO A 89 9.59 -12.22 -11.80
C PRO A 89 10.25 -13.43 -11.13
N GLU A 90 10.95 -13.22 -10.01
CA GLU A 90 11.57 -14.30 -9.23
C GLU A 90 10.51 -15.20 -8.59
N VAL A 91 9.46 -14.62 -8.01
CA VAL A 91 8.32 -15.38 -7.48
C VAL A 91 7.68 -16.22 -8.57
N ALA A 92 7.46 -15.64 -9.75
CA ALA A 92 6.79 -16.30 -10.85
C ALA A 92 7.61 -17.45 -11.44
N GLU A 93 8.94 -17.31 -11.47
CA GLU A 93 9.85 -18.38 -11.88
C GLU A 93 9.88 -19.53 -10.86
N ASN A 94 10.08 -19.22 -9.58
CA ASN A 94 10.21 -20.22 -8.52
C ASN A 94 8.88 -20.89 -8.15
N ALA A 95 7.74 -20.21 -8.32
CA ALA A 95 6.42 -20.81 -8.19
C ALA A 95 5.99 -21.56 -9.46
N CYS A 96 6.86 -21.63 -10.48
CA CYS A 96 6.60 -22.28 -11.76
C CYS A 96 5.30 -21.80 -12.44
N LEU A 97 4.99 -20.50 -12.34
CA LEU A 97 3.75 -19.94 -12.90
C LEU A 97 3.71 -20.08 -14.42
N SER A 98 2.60 -20.64 -14.91
CA SER A 98 2.24 -20.63 -16.33
C SER A 98 2.00 -19.20 -16.83
N LYS A 99 1.90 -19.04 -18.16
CA LYS A 99 1.62 -17.74 -18.78
C LYS A 99 0.30 -17.13 -18.28
N ASP A 100 -0.73 -17.96 -18.16
CA ASP A 100 -2.06 -17.51 -17.73
C ASP A 100 -2.05 -17.13 -16.24
N GLU A 101 -1.32 -17.88 -15.40
CA GLU A 101 -1.15 -17.53 -13.98
C GLU A 101 -0.34 -16.26 -13.79
N ARG A 102 0.69 -16.02 -14.62
CA ARG A 102 1.43 -14.76 -14.60
C ARG A 102 0.51 -13.58 -14.89
N ILE A 103 -0.30 -13.68 -15.93
CA ILE A 103 -1.29 -12.65 -16.29
C ILE A 103 -2.29 -12.44 -15.13
N LEU A 104 -2.76 -13.53 -14.52
CA LEU A 104 -3.67 -13.47 -13.38
C LEU A 104 -3.04 -12.73 -12.19
N PHE A 105 -1.80 -13.07 -11.83
CA PHE A 105 -1.06 -12.42 -10.75
C PHE A 105 -0.81 -10.95 -11.04
N GLU A 106 -0.29 -10.60 -12.22
CA GLU A 106 -0.06 -9.20 -12.64
C GLU A 106 -1.34 -8.37 -12.60
N SER A 107 -2.42 -8.91 -13.15
CA SER A 107 -3.74 -8.27 -13.12
C SER A 107 -4.20 -8.00 -11.68
N ARG A 108 -4.00 -8.97 -10.78
CA ARG A 108 -4.38 -8.83 -9.36
C ARG A 108 -3.49 -7.83 -8.62
N ILE A 109 -2.18 -7.85 -8.85
CA ILE A 109 -1.21 -6.88 -8.32
C ILE A 109 -1.63 -5.46 -8.73
N ASN A 110 -1.85 -5.24 -10.03
CA ASN A 110 -2.24 -3.95 -10.57
C ASN A 110 -3.56 -3.46 -10.00
N ARG A 111 -4.55 -4.34 -9.91
CA ARG A 111 -5.85 -4.03 -9.29
C ARG A 111 -5.73 -3.63 -7.83
N ASN A 112 -4.97 -4.39 -7.06
CA ASN A 112 -4.74 -4.09 -5.64
C ASN A 112 -4.01 -2.75 -5.50
N TRP A 113 -3.00 -2.49 -6.34
CA TRP A 113 -2.29 -1.21 -6.37
C TRP A 113 -3.21 -0.02 -6.68
N VAL A 114 -4.07 -0.14 -7.70
CA VAL A 114 -5.06 0.89 -8.03
C VAL A 114 -6.00 1.13 -6.86
N ASN A 115 -6.54 0.06 -6.25
CA ASN A 115 -7.50 0.20 -5.16
C ASN A 115 -6.86 0.69 -3.84
N LEU A 116 -5.55 0.51 -3.68
CA LEU A 116 -4.75 1.06 -2.59
C LEU A 116 -4.32 2.51 -2.86
N SER A 117 -4.22 2.94 -4.12
CA SER A 117 -3.79 4.29 -4.47
C SER A 117 -4.74 5.36 -3.94
N ALA A 118 -4.18 6.54 -3.64
CA ALA A 118 -4.97 7.70 -3.25
C ALA A 118 -5.67 8.29 -4.49
N GLY A 119 -6.95 8.63 -4.37
CA GLY A 119 -7.69 9.31 -5.42
C GLY A 119 -8.16 8.45 -6.60
N VAL A 120 -7.61 7.25 -6.83
CA VAL A 120 -8.11 6.32 -7.85
C VAL A 120 -8.64 5.01 -7.28
N ARG A 121 -9.60 4.40 -7.98
CA ARG A 121 -10.25 3.15 -7.58
C ARG A 121 -10.97 2.49 -8.75
N GLU A 122 -11.11 1.18 -8.70
CA GLU A 122 -11.86 0.43 -9.69
C GLU A 122 -13.38 0.59 -9.49
N CYS A 123 -14.11 0.76 -10.60
CA CYS A 123 -15.55 0.74 -10.60
C CYS A 123 -16.07 -0.65 -10.23
N PRO A 124 -16.97 -0.78 -9.24
CA PRO A 124 -17.53 -2.07 -8.83
C PRO A 124 -18.39 -2.74 -9.92
N PHE A 125 -18.82 -1.99 -10.93
CA PHE A 125 -19.73 -2.46 -11.98
C PHE A 125 -18.98 -2.88 -13.25
N CYS A 126 -18.16 -2.00 -13.81
CA CYS A 126 -17.50 -2.22 -15.09
C CYS A 126 -15.99 -2.52 -15.00
N ARG A 127 -15.40 -2.46 -13.79
CA ARG A 127 -13.97 -2.65 -13.54
C ARG A 127 -13.02 -1.63 -14.17
N CYS A 128 -13.54 -0.55 -14.74
CA CYS A 128 -12.71 0.56 -15.20
C CYS A 128 -12.20 1.39 -14.02
N VAL A 129 -11.00 1.96 -14.16
CA VAL A 129 -10.42 2.86 -13.16
C VAL A 129 -11.18 4.18 -13.17
N CYS A 130 -11.57 4.64 -11.99
CA CYS A 130 -12.27 5.89 -11.74
C CYS A 130 -11.41 6.77 -10.82
N GLU A 131 -11.47 8.07 -11.06
CA GLU A 131 -10.83 9.07 -10.23
C GLU A 131 -11.86 9.77 -9.34
N ARG A 132 -11.49 9.95 -8.08
CA ARG A 132 -12.29 10.65 -7.08
C ARG A 132 -12.02 12.15 -7.18
N GLN A 133 -13.07 12.91 -7.43
CA GLN A 133 -12.99 14.35 -7.65
C GLN A 133 -12.54 15.12 -6.40
N LYS A 134 -12.97 14.69 -5.21
CA LYS A 134 -12.63 15.34 -3.93
C LYS A 134 -12.22 14.30 -2.87
N PRO A 135 -11.12 14.49 -2.13
CA PRO A 135 -10.68 13.56 -1.08
C PRO A 135 -11.66 13.35 0.06
N ASP A 136 -12.62 14.26 0.26
CA ASP A 136 -13.58 14.22 1.36
C ASP A 136 -14.98 13.77 0.90
N ASP A 137 -15.24 13.73 -0.41
CA ASP A 137 -16.53 13.35 -0.98
C ASP A 137 -16.54 11.87 -1.35
N PRO A 138 -17.23 10.98 -0.63
CA PRO A 138 -17.25 9.56 -0.95
C PRO A 138 -18.00 9.24 -2.25
N HIS A 139 -18.73 10.18 -2.83
CA HIS A 139 -19.43 9.97 -4.08
C HIS A 139 -18.46 9.93 -5.26
N VAL A 140 -18.50 8.86 -6.06
CA VAL A 140 -17.70 8.71 -7.28
C VAL A 140 -18.60 8.41 -8.47
N LEU A 141 -18.37 9.13 -9.56
CA LEU A 141 -18.96 8.90 -10.87
C LEU A 141 -18.01 8.08 -11.74
N CYS A 142 -18.48 6.95 -12.25
CA CYS A 142 -17.82 6.21 -13.31
C CYS A 142 -18.25 6.74 -14.68
N VAL A 143 -17.36 7.50 -15.33
CA VAL A 143 -17.60 8.05 -16.68
C VAL A 143 -17.83 6.96 -17.74
N TYR A 144 -17.26 5.77 -17.56
CA TYR A 144 -17.44 4.65 -18.47
C TYR A 144 -18.85 4.06 -18.38
N CYS A 145 -19.36 3.82 -17.16
CA CYS A 145 -20.74 3.38 -16.95
C CYS A 145 -21.74 4.44 -17.41
N GLN A 146 -21.46 5.72 -17.15
CA GLN A 146 -22.29 6.83 -17.63
C GLN A 146 -22.41 6.82 -19.15
N ASN A 147 -21.29 6.71 -19.87
CA ASN A 147 -21.29 6.69 -21.34
C ASN A 147 -21.92 5.42 -21.92
N ALA A 148 -21.88 4.31 -21.19
CA ALA A 148 -22.54 3.06 -21.58
C ALA A 148 -24.06 3.07 -21.29
N GLY A 149 -24.59 4.10 -20.62
CA GLY A 149 -26.00 4.16 -20.23
C GLY A 149 -26.37 3.18 -19.11
N GLU A 150 -25.39 2.75 -18.31
CA GLU A 150 -25.62 1.83 -17.20
C GLU A 150 -26.42 2.52 -16.07
N PRO A 151 -27.41 1.84 -15.46
CA PRO A 151 -28.24 2.42 -14.42
C PRO A 151 -27.44 2.77 -13.15
N ASN A 152 -26.34 2.04 -12.90
CA ASN A 152 -25.43 2.28 -11.79
C ASN A 152 -24.12 2.85 -12.33
N CYS A 153 -24.04 4.18 -12.45
CA CYS A 153 -22.79 4.87 -12.77
C CYS A 153 -22.19 5.64 -11.59
N HIS A 154 -22.91 5.72 -10.47
CA HIS A 154 -22.48 6.36 -9.23
C HIS A 154 -22.30 5.33 -8.12
N PHE A 155 -21.22 5.43 -7.35
CA PHE A 155 -20.95 4.53 -6.22
C PHE A 155 -20.23 5.24 -5.08
N CYS A 156 -20.30 4.63 -3.90
CA CYS A 156 -19.57 5.11 -2.73
C CYS A 156 -18.13 4.59 -2.73
N TRP A 157 -17.18 5.50 -2.51
CA TRP A 157 -15.75 5.24 -2.44
C TRP A 157 -15.40 4.19 -1.40
N TYR A 158 -16.06 4.18 -0.24
CA TYR A 158 -15.70 3.31 0.87
C TYR A 158 -16.32 1.92 0.76
N CYS A 159 -17.64 1.84 0.61
CA CYS A 159 -18.37 0.58 0.62
C CYS A 159 -18.55 -0.06 -0.76
N LEU A 160 -18.22 0.67 -1.84
CA LEU A 160 -18.34 0.23 -3.23
C LEU A 160 -19.77 -0.13 -3.67
N TYR A 161 -20.79 0.25 -2.89
CA TYR A 161 -22.19 0.09 -3.29
C TYR A 161 -22.67 1.23 -4.19
N PRO A 162 -23.72 0.99 -5.01
CA PRO A 162 -24.41 2.05 -5.74
C PRO A 162 -24.78 3.21 -4.82
N TRP A 163 -24.56 4.42 -5.32
CA TRP A 163 -24.91 5.63 -4.59
C TRP A 163 -26.43 5.78 -4.54
N LYS A 164 -26.94 6.28 -3.41
CA LYS A 164 -28.38 6.49 -3.15
C LYS A 164 -28.57 7.82 -2.44
N ASP A 165 -29.78 8.37 -2.51
CA ASP A 165 -30.13 9.53 -1.69
C ASP A 165 -30.00 9.16 -0.21
N HIS A 166 -29.31 10.02 0.56
CA HIS A 166 -28.93 9.76 1.95
C HIS A 166 -28.09 8.48 2.16
N HIS A 167 -27.13 8.22 1.26
CA HIS A 167 -26.23 7.06 1.36
C HIS A 167 -25.51 7.02 2.72
N SER A 168 -25.69 5.93 3.45
CA SER A 168 -25.00 5.65 4.71
C SER A 168 -24.25 4.32 4.59
N CYS A 169 -22.96 4.33 4.94
CA CYS A 169 -22.17 3.11 5.02
C CYS A 169 -22.59 2.32 6.26
N THR A 170 -22.94 1.05 6.09
CA THR A 170 -23.42 0.19 7.19
C THR A 170 -22.37 -0.06 8.27
N LYS A 171 -21.08 0.07 7.93
CA LYS A 171 -19.95 0.06 8.85
C LYS A 171 -18.90 1.05 8.35
N ASP A 172 -18.32 1.81 9.27
CA ASP A 172 -17.15 2.63 8.95
C ASP A 172 -15.97 1.72 8.63
N SER A 173 -15.57 1.70 7.36
CA SER A 173 -14.32 1.00 6.98
C SER A 173 -13.12 1.69 7.62
N ALA A 174 -12.03 0.97 7.89
CA ALA A 174 -10.80 1.58 8.41
C ALA A 174 -10.34 2.76 7.52
N ARG A 175 -10.49 2.61 6.21
CA ARG A 175 -10.22 3.66 5.21
C ARG A 175 -11.13 4.88 5.36
N GLN A 176 -12.40 4.70 5.69
CA GLN A 176 -13.33 5.79 5.98
C GLN A 176 -12.88 6.54 7.23
N ILE A 177 -12.66 5.83 8.34
CA ILE A 177 -12.21 6.43 9.61
C ILE A 177 -10.93 7.26 9.39
N LEU A 178 -9.94 6.71 8.70
CA LEU A 178 -8.66 7.38 8.48
C LEU A 178 -8.77 8.64 7.60
N SER A 179 -9.71 8.64 6.64
CA SER A 179 -9.87 9.77 5.73
C SER A 179 -10.78 10.86 6.29
N THR A 180 -11.82 10.50 7.06
CA THR A 180 -12.79 11.45 7.62
C THR A 180 -12.48 11.88 9.05
N CYS A 181 -11.48 11.29 9.71
CA CYS A 181 -11.16 11.65 11.09
C CYS A 181 -10.81 13.15 11.22
N PRO A 182 -11.17 13.78 12.35
CA PRO A 182 -10.83 15.17 12.61
C PRO A 182 -9.34 15.45 12.46
N ARG A 183 -9.01 16.65 11.96
CA ARG A 183 -7.63 17.13 11.94
C ARG A 183 -7.35 17.95 13.20
N LYS A 184 -6.19 17.72 13.80
CA LYS A 184 -5.73 18.40 15.01
C LYS A 184 -4.31 18.91 14.88
N GLU A 185 -3.91 19.77 15.81
CA GLU A 185 -2.53 20.17 15.96
C GLU A 185 -1.78 19.18 16.88
N ILE A 186 -0.59 18.76 16.46
CA ILE A 186 0.33 17.95 17.27
C ILE A 186 1.71 18.60 17.17
N VAL A 187 2.31 19.00 18.29
CA VAL A 187 3.66 19.60 18.33
C VAL A 187 3.78 20.82 17.38
N LYS A 188 2.80 21.73 17.40
CA LYS A 188 2.75 22.91 16.51
C LYS A 188 2.74 22.57 15.01
N VAL A 189 2.32 21.36 14.66
CA VAL A 189 2.05 20.91 13.28
C VAL A 189 0.53 20.75 13.12
N THR A 190 -0.08 21.62 12.33
CA THR A 190 -1.51 21.65 12.05
C THR A 190 -1.89 20.63 10.98
N GLY A 191 -3.17 20.21 10.96
CA GLY A 191 -3.69 19.33 9.91
C GLY A 191 -3.40 17.84 10.11
N CYS A 192 -2.86 17.44 11.26
CA CYS A 192 -2.57 16.04 11.58
C CYS A 192 -3.87 15.26 11.76
N PRO A 193 -4.06 14.09 11.10
CA PRO A 193 -5.19 13.20 11.39
C PRO A 193 -5.22 12.83 12.88
N SER A 194 -6.39 12.85 13.52
CA SER A 194 -6.53 12.42 14.92
C SER A 194 -6.44 10.90 15.08
N ILE A 195 -6.70 10.15 14.01
CA ILE A 195 -6.61 8.69 13.96
C ILE A 195 -5.65 8.29 12.84
N ARG A 196 -4.74 7.36 13.14
CA ARG A 196 -3.83 6.74 12.17
C ARG A 196 -3.72 5.25 12.44
N ALA A 197 -3.26 4.47 11.48
CA ALA A 197 -2.95 3.07 11.71
C ALA A 197 -1.50 2.87 12.13
N CYS A 198 -1.27 1.85 12.94
CA CYS A 198 0.07 1.40 13.27
C CYS A 198 0.82 0.98 11.98
N PRO A 199 2.05 1.47 11.72
CA PRO A 199 2.82 1.06 10.55
C PRO A 199 3.15 -0.45 10.57
N GLY A 200 3.29 -1.06 11.76
CA GLY A 200 3.56 -2.50 11.91
C GLY A 200 2.33 -3.38 11.73
N CYS A 201 1.33 -3.28 12.62
CA CYS A 201 0.17 -4.20 12.64
C CYS A 201 -1.14 -3.61 12.13
N LYS A 202 -1.13 -2.40 11.57
CA LYS A 202 -2.28 -1.75 10.92
C LYS A 202 -3.51 -1.46 11.79
N ILE A 203 -3.49 -1.80 13.08
CA ILE A 203 -4.56 -1.41 14.02
C ILE A 203 -4.71 0.12 14.07
N LEU A 204 -5.95 0.59 14.13
CA LEU A 204 -6.25 2.01 14.26
C LEU A 204 -5.87 2.51 15.66
N ILE A 205 -5.25 3.68 15.69
CA ILE A 205 -4.72 4.34 16.88
C ILE A 205 -5.22 5.78 16.85
N GLU A 206 -5.98 6.14 17.87
CA GLU A 206 -6.38 7.51 18.13
C GLU A 206 -5.29 8.24 18.95
N HIS A 207 -4.86 9.40 18.48
CA HIS A 207 -3.95 10.28 19.20
C HIS A 207 -4.73 11.25 20.08
N LYS A 208 -4.83 10.90 21.36
CA LYS A 208 -5.42 11.75 22.40
C LYS A 208 -4.53 12.96 22.67
N ASP A 209 -3.44 12.80 23.41
CA ASP A 209 -2.57 13.90 23.81
C ASP A 209 -1.10 13.46 23.82
N GLN A 210 -0.19 14.42 24.09
CA GLN A 210 1.25 14.22 24.31
C GLN A 210 2.14 14.14 23.05
N CYS A 211 3.24 13.39 23.18
CA CYS A 211 4.41 13.32 22.33
C CYS A 211 4.09 12.63 20.99
N LYS A 212 4.73 13.09 19.91
CA LYS A 212 4.54 12.51 18.58
C LYS A 212 5.11 11.08 18.44
N HIS A 213 6.00 10.64 19.32
CA HIS A 213 6.54 9.27 19.34
C HIS A 213 5.71 8.38 20.26
N MET A 214 5.29 7.22 19.77
CA MET A 214 4.46 6.30 20.54
C MET A 214 4.79 4.84 20.25
N ASP A 215 4.40 3.98 21.20
CA ASP A 215 4.52 2.54 21.08
C ASP A 215 3.15 1.91 20.83
N CYS A 216 3.06 1.09 19.79
CA CYS A 216 1.84 0.34 19.52
C CYS A 216 1.58 -0.67 20.65
N ARG A 217 0.41 -0.59 21.29
CA ARG A 217 0.07 -1.51 22.39
C ARG A 217 -0.03 -2.97 21.93
N ASN A 218 -0.43 -3.20 20.69
CA ASN A 218 -0.61 -4.52 20.08
C ASN A 218 0.73 -5.15 19.68
N CYS A 219 1.47 -4.55 18.74
CA CYS A 219 2.69 -5.14 18.17
C CYS A 219 4.01 -4.56 18.71
N LYS A 220 3.95 -3.63 19.67
CA LYS A 220 5.12 -2.98 20.30
C LYS A 220 6.03 -2.21 19.35
N THR A 221 5.60 -1.96 18.11
CA THR A 221 6.33 -1.09 17.18
C THR A 221 6.32 0.34 17.70
N SER A 222 7.50 0.91 17.92
CA SER A 222 7.70 2.33 18.19
C SER A 222 7.74 3.14 16.90
N PHE A 223 6.92 4.17 16.77
CA PHE A 223 6.85 4.99 15.55
C PHE A 223 6.42 6.43 15.85
N CYS A 224 6.65 7.33 14.91
CA CYS A 224 6.17 8.70 14.97
C CYS A 224 4.74 8.80 14.41
N PHE A 225 3.81 9.34 15.19
CA PHE A 225 2.41 9.51 14.78
C PHE A 225 2.25 10.55 13.66
N ILE A 226 3.11 11.56 13.55
CA ILE A 226 2.98 12.59 12.51
C ILE A 226 3.47 12.06 11.14
N CYS A 227 4.71 11.58 11.08
CA CYS A 227 5.38 11.17 9.84
C CYS A 227 5.34 9.65 9.57
N LEU A 228 4.81 8.84 10.50
CA LEU A 228 4.69 7.38 10.40
C LEU A 228 6.02 6.61 10.28
N GLU A 229 7.16 7.28 10.43
CA GLU A 229 8.47 6.63 10.46
C GLU A 229 8.62 5.75 11.71
N VAL A 230 9.07 4.52 11.50
CA VAL A 230 9.35 3.54 12.56
C VAL A 230 10.71 3.87 13.19
N ARG A 231 10.82 3.70 14.51
CA ARG A 231 12.09 3.88 15.23
C ARG A 231 13.12 2.87 14.73
N GLY A 232 14.20 3.38 14.14
CA GLY A 232 15.37 2.58 13.75
C GLY A 232 16.32 2.33 14.92
N GLN A 233 17.43 1.63 14.65
CA GLN A 233 18.45 1.35 15.66
C GLN A 233 19.08 2.63 16.25
N ARG A 234 19.25 3.67 15.43
CA ARG A 234 19.79 4.98 15.83
C ARG A 234 18.73 5.90 16.46
N GLY A 235 17.49 5.43 16.65
CA GLY A 235 16.38 6.21 17.17
C GLY A 235 15.42 6.71 16.08
N PHE A 236 14.73 7.82 16.36
CA PHE A 236 13.79 8.44 15.44
C PHE A 236 14.52 9.40 14.48
N SER A 237 14.36 9.19 13.18
CA SER A 237 14.92 10.05 12.12
C SER A 237 14.27 11.44 12.08
N CYS A 238 13.00 11.55 12.46
CA CYS A 238 12.25 12.80 12.45
C CYS A 238 12.53 13.76 13.63
N GLY A 239 13.64 13.56 14.35
CA GLY A 239 14.06 14.37 15.49
C GLY A 239 13.50 13.91 16.84
N SER A 240 13.44 14.84 17.81
CA SER A 240 12.96 14.57 19.17
C SER A 240 11.44 14.61 19.28
N TYR A 241 10.89 14.15 20.40
CA TYR A 241 9.45 14.01 20.62
C TYR A 241 8.62 15.31 20.49
N ASN A 242 9.26 16.47 20.58
CA ASN A 242 8.67 17.80 20.57
C ASN A 242 9.15 18.66 19.37
N THR A 243 9.83 18.07 18.38
CA THR A 243 10.22 18.79 17.16
C THR A 243 9.16 18.60 16.08
N LYS A 244 9.03 19.58 15.18
CA LYS A 244 8.16 19.47 14.00
C LYS A 244 8.71 18.40 13.03
N CYS A 245 7.82 17.75 12.29
CA CYS A 245 8.19 16.92 11.13
C CYS A 245 7.08 16.96 10.08
N ALA A 246 7.37 16.44 8.88
CA ALA A 246 6.41 16.39 7.79
C ALA A 246 5.23 15.47 8.11
N VAL A 247 4.01 15.94 7.86
CA VAL A 247 2.79 15.15 8.04
C VAL A 247 2.76 14.08 6.94
N ALA A 248 2.75 12.81 7.33
CA ALA A 248 2.57 11.73 6.38
C ALA A 248 1.18 11.76 5.76
N THR A 249 1.07 11.26 4.54
CA THR A 249 -0.22 11.06 3.87
C THR A 249 -1.17 10.18 4.69
N ILE A 250 -2.47 10.26 4.38
CA ILE A 250 -3.47 9.40 5.01
C ILE A 250 -3.20 7.96 4.61
N GLN A 251 -3.17 7.06 5.59
CA GLN A 251 -2.89 5.65 5.34
C GLN A 251 -4.09 4.98 4.69
N THR A 252 -3.82 4.14 3.69
CA THR A 252 -4.79 3.28 3.06
C THR A 252 -4.68 1.91 3.72
N VAL A 253 -5.44 1.74 4.79
CA VAL A 253 -5.38 0.54 5.63
C VAL A 253 -6.47 -0.40 5.17
N THR A 254 -6.06 -1.61 4.84
CA THR A 254 -6.91 -2.75 4.45
C THR A 254 -7.24 -3.58 5.66
#